data_AF-A0A136IZN7-F1
#
_entry.id   AF-A0A136IZN7-F1
#
_cell.length_a   1.000
_cell.length_b   1.000
_cell.length_c   1.000
_cell.angle_alpha   90.00
_cell.angle_beta   90.00
_cell.angle_gamma   90.00
#
_symmetry.space_group_name_H-M   'P 1'
#
loop_
_entity.id
_entity.type
_entity.pdbx_description
1 polymer ?
#
loop_
_entity_poly.entity_id
_entity_poly.type
_entity_poly.pdbx_seq_one_letter_code
_entity_poly.pdbx_strand_id
1 'polypeptide(L)'
;MLLEEFKVDPNATGPEYGNALTAAAYDANMEILQLLLAAGADVNSPNGWALQIAAAEGHYGVVEELLKHNADVNACTTNENFPAGTALQGACEASRTEIV
;
A
#
# COMPACT_ATOMS: atom_id res chain seq x y z
N MET A 1 -18.70 -2.72 -7.78
CA MET A 1 -19.77 -3.34 -6.94
C MET A 1 -19.63 -3.02 -5.44
N LEU A 2 -18.71 -3.61 -4.65
CA LEU A 2 -18.71 -3.41 -3.17
C LEU A 2 -18.55 -1.93 -2.75
N LEU A 3 -17.56 -1.23 -3.31
CA LEU A 3 -17.29 0.19 -3.01
C LEU A 3 -18.41 1.11 -3.51
N GLU A 4 -19.04 0.78 -4.63
CA GLU A 4 -20.02 1.65 -5.31
C GLU A 4 -21.46 1.42 -4.83
N GLU A 5 -21.84 0.16 -4.58
CA GLU A 5 -23.24 -0.23 -4.33
C GLU A 5 -23.53 -0.45 -2.84
N PHE A 6 -22.53 -0.88 -2.06
CA PHE A 6 -22.75 -1.33 -0.67
C PHE A 6 -22.22 -0.36 0.39
N LYS A 7 -21.69 0.82 0.00
CA LYS A 7 -21.17 1.86 0.90
C LYS A 7 -20.23 1.30 1.97
N VAL A 8 -19.40 0.32 1.60
CA VAL A 8 -18.41 -0.24 2.51
C VAL A 8 -17.35 0.80 2.82
N ASP A 9 -16.79 0.74 4.02
CA ASP A 9 -15.66 1.58 4.39
C ASP A 9 -14.40 1.09 3.65
N PRO A 10 -13.79 1.88 2.74
CA PRO A 10 -12.56 1.49 2.05
C PRO A 10 -11.37 1.33 3.00
N ASN A 11 -11.48 1.86 4.23
CA ASN A 11 -10.46 1.78 5.27
C ASN A 11 -10.67 0.64 6.26
N ALA A 12 -11.67 -0.23 6.01
CA ALA A 12 -11.88 -1.42 6.83
C ALA A 12 -10.61 -2.28 6.87
N THR A 13 -10.30 -2.78 8.07
CA THR A 13 -9.03 -3.48 8.33
C THR A 13 -9.22 -4.98 8.49
N GLY A 14 -8.17 -5.75 8.16
CA GLY A 14 -8.13 -7.20 8.30
C GLY A 14 -6.77 -7.72 8.78
N PRO A 15 -6.70 -8.98 9.23
CA PRO A 15 -5.50 -9.51 9.89
C PRO A 15 -4.32 -9.76 8.96
N GLU A 16 -4.53 -9.99 7.66
CA GLU A 16 -3.46 -10.38 6.72
C GLU A 16 -2.76 -9.15 6.12
N TYR A 17 -3.48 -8.33 5.36
CA TYR A 17 -2.94 -7.15 4.67
C TYR A 17 -3.11 -5.85 5.45
N GLY A 18 -3.76 -5.89 6.61
CA GLY A 18 -4.08 -4.68 7.36
C GLY A 18 -5.26 -3.91 6.75
N ASN A 19 -5.25 -3.60 5.45
CA ASN A 19 -6.37 -3.01 4.71
C ASN A 19 -6.36 -3.42 3.21
N ALA A 20 -7.41 -3.05 2.48
CA ALA A 20 -7.55 -3.37 1.06
C ALA A 20 -6.50 -2.70 0.17
N LEU A 21 -6.03 -1.50 0.54
CA LEU A 21 -5.01 -0.76 -0.23
C LEU A 21 -3.66 -1.47 -0.22
N THR A 22 -3.25 -2.03 0.94
CA THR A 22 -2.05 -2.87 1.04
C THR A 22 -2.17 -4.11 0.17
N ALA A 23 -3.33 -4.79 0.15
CA ALA A 23 -3.53 -5.98 -0.68
C ALA A 23 -3.41 -5.65 -2.18
N ALA A 24 -4.04 -4.56 -2.62
CA ALA A 24 -3.91 -4.09 -4.00
C ALA A 24 -2.46 -3.71 -4.37
N ALA A 25 -1.75 -3.09 -3.42
CA ALA A 25 -0.36 -2.72 -3.58
C ALA A 25 0.57 -3.95 -3.68
N TYR A 26 0.32 -5.01 -2.91
CA TYR A 26 1.08 -6.27 -2.98
C TYR A 26 0.95 -6.98 -4.33
N ASP A 27 -0.27 -7.07 -4.87
CA ASP A 27 -0.55 -7.76 -6.14
C ASP A 27 -0.24 -6.90 -7.39
N ALA A 28 0.27 -5.67 -7.22
CA ALA A 28 0.46 -4.69 -8.29
C ALA A 28 -0.81 -4.34 -9.09
N ASN A 29 -1.98 -4.47 -8.47
CA ASN A 29 -3.25 -4.24 -9.15
C ASN A 29 -3.60 -2.75 -9.20
N MET A 30 -3.06 -2.05 -10.20
CA MET A 30 -3.23 -0.61 -10.39
C MET A 30 -4.70 -0.18 -10.49
N GLU A 31 -5.54 -0.95 -11.18
CA GLU A 31 -6.96 -0.60 -11.34
C GLU A 31 -7.69 -0.61 -9.99
N ILE A 32 -7.49 -1.65 -9.18
CA ILE A 32 -8.09 -1.73 -7.84
C ILE A 32 -7.48 -0.69 -6.90
N LEU A 33 -6.16 -0.45 -6.98
CA LEU A 33 -5.47 0.57 -6.20
C LEU A 33 -6.11 1.95 -6.42
N GLN A 34 -6.28 2.36 -7.68
CA GLN A 34 -6.89 3.62 -8.05
C GLN A 34 -8.36 3.70 -7.63
N LEU A 35 -9.12 2.61 -7.77
CA LEU A 35 -10.51 2.55 -7.31
C LEU A 35 -10.62 2.78 -5.79
N LEU A 36 -9.72 2.17 -5.00
CA LEU A 36 -9.67 2.34 -3.55
C LEU A 36 -9.30 3.77 -3.15
N LEU A 37 -8.26 4.34 -3.79
CA LEU A 37 -7.85 5.73 -3.56
C LEU A 37 -8.98 6.72 -3.90
N ALA A 38 -9.66 6.52 -5.04
CA ALA A 38 -10.81 7.33 -5.45
C ALA A 38 -12.01 7.17 -4.49
N ALA A 39 -12.16 6.01 -3.86
CA ALA A 39 -13.18 5.77 -2.84
C ALA A 39 -12.84 6.37 -1.47
N GLY A 40 -11.64 6.93 -1.28
CA GLY A 40 -11.20 7.54 -0.02
C GLY A 40 -10.43 6.61 0.90
N ALA A 41 -9.76 5.59 0.36
CA ALA A 41 -8.76 4.84 1.12
C ALA A 41 -7.64 5.77 1.61
N ASP A 42 -7.33 5.68 2.89
CA ASP A 42 -6.26 6.41 3.55
C ASP A 42 -4.93 5.77 3.19
N VAL A 43 -4.19 6.48 2.32
CA VAL A 43 -2.86 6.09 1.87
C VAL A 43 -1.86 5.95 3.03
N ASN A 44 -2.10 6.63 4.15
CA ASN A 44 -1.25 6.65 5.34
C ASN A 44 -1.91 5.93 6.53
N SER A 45 -2.86 5.04 6.27
CA SER A 45 -3.56 4.28 7.31
C SER A 45 -2.56 3.64 8.28
N PRO A 46 -2.73 3.80 9.60
CA PRO A 46 -1.81 3.24 10.60
C PRO A 46 -1.81 1.72 10.65
N ASN A 47 -2.84 1.09 10.07
CA ASN A 47 -2.95 -0.36 9.94
C ASN A 47 -2.52 -0.85 8.56
N GLY A 48 -2.21 0.03 7.62
CA GLY A 48 -1.74 -0.30 6.28
C GLY A 48 -0.25 -0.11 6.10
N TRP A 49 0.30 -0.72 5.05
CA TRP A 49 1.71 -0.57 4.68
C TRP A 49 1.90 -0.66 3.16
N ALA A 50 0.94 -0.07 2.42
CA ALA A 50 0.86 -0.13 0.96
C ALA A 50 2.15 0.34 0.27
N LEU A 51 2.75 1.43 0.74
CA LEU A 51 4.00 1.94 0.17
C LEU A 51 5.17 0.99 0.44
N GLN A 52 5.26 0.44 1.65
CA GLN A 52 6.33 -0.47 2.05
C GLN A 52 6.28 -1.77 1.27
N ILE A 53 5.10 -2.37 1.12
CA ILE A 53 4.95 -3.62 0.36
C ILE A 53 5.19 -3.41 -1.13
N ALA A 54 4.67 -2.34 -1.73
CA ALA A 54 4.92 -2.02 -3.13
C ALA A 54 6.42 -1.81 -3.40
N ALA A 55 7.11 -1.15 -2.47
CA ALA A 55 8.55 -0.93 -2.56
C ALA A 55 9.36 -2.23 -2.42
N ALA A 56 9.01 -3.11 -1.49
CA ALA A 56 9.68 -4.40 -1.31
C ALA A 56 9.43 -5.35 -2.51
N GLU A 57 8.24 -5.33 -3.09
CA GLU A 57 7.88 -6.16 -4.25
C GLU A 57 8.41 -5.60 -5.58
N GLY A 58 8.86 -4.34 -5.60
CA GLY A 58 9.42 -3.70 -6.80
C GLY A 58 8.37 -3.13 -7.74
N HIS A 59 7.17 -2.86 -7.24
CA HIS A 59 6.04 -2.37 -8.04
C HIS A 59 6.14 -0.86 -8.26
N TYR A 60 7.09 -0.44 -9.10
CA TYR A 60 7.41 0.97 -9.36
C TYR A 60 6.16 1.83 -9.65
N GLY A 61 5.27 1.37 -10.53
CA GLY A 61 4.06 2.11 -10.88
C GLY A 61 3.14 2.35 -9.68
N VAL A 62 2.98 1.34 -8.81
CA VAL A 62 2.19 1.45 -7.58
C VAL A 62 2.84 2.42 -6.60
N VAL A 63 4.16 2.35 -6.42
CA VAL A 63 4.90 3.31 -5.58
C VAL A 63 4.70 4.74 -6.07
N GLU A 64 4.85 4.98 -7.37
CA GLU A 64 4.63 6.30 -7.96
C GLU A 64 3.20 6.80 -7.71
N GLU A 65 2.20 5.94 -7.88
CA GLU A 65 0.80 6.30 -7.68
C GLU A 65 0.46 6.60 -6.22
N LEU A 66 0.98 5.82 -5.27
CA LEU A 66 0.83 6.08 -3.84
C LEU A 66 1.49 7.41 -3.45
N LEU A 67 2.68 7.71 -3.97
CA LEU A 67 3.37 8.98 -3.73
C LEU A 67 2.62 10.17 -4.31
N LYS A 68 2.00 10.05 -5.50
CA LYS A 68 1.10 11.09 -6.05
C LYS A 68 -0.09 11.37 -5.14
N HIS A 69 -0.53 10.39 -4.37
CA HIS A 69 -1.61 10.52 -3.38
C HIS A 69 -1.10 10.95 -1.98
N ASN A 70 0.14 11.41 -1.86
CA ASN A 70 0.76 11.87 -0.62
C ASN A 70 0.98 10.77 0.42
N ALA A 71 1.34 9.55 -0.02
CA ALA A 71 1.93 8.57 0.88
C ALA A 71 3.17 9.16 1.56
N ASP A 72 3.26 9.02 2.88
CA ASP A 72 4.45 9.41 3.63
C ASP A 72 5.60 8.47 3.29
N VAL A 73 6.55 8.99 2.51
CA VAL A 73 7.73 8.26 2.06
C VAL A 73 8.59 7.71 3.20
N ASN A 74 8.49 8.30 4.39
CA ASN A 74 9.23 7.88 5.58
C ASN A 74 8.38 7.06 6.56
N ALA A 75 7.15 6.70 6.19
CA ALA A 75 6.31 5.85 7.03
C ALA A 75 7.02 4.51 7.32
N CYS A 76 6.89 4.06 8.55
CA CYS A 76 7.44 2.79 9.02
C CYS A 76 6.28 1.92 9.53
N THR A 77 6.22 0.69 9.06
CA THR A 77 5.26 -0.30 9.59
C THR A 77 5.94 -1.16 10.65
N THR A 78 5.17 -1.60 11.64
CA THR A 78 5.57 -2.63 12.62
C THR A 78 4.66 -3.84 12.55
N ASN A 79 4.00 -4.05 11.41
CA ASN A 79 3.08 -5.17 11.23
C ASN A 79 3.84 -6.50 11.34
N GLU A 80 3.19 -7.55 11.83
CA GLU A 80 3.83 -8.86 11.99
C GLU A 80 3.92 -9.65 10.67
N ASN A 81 3.05 -9.37 9.70
CA ASN A 81 3.02 -10.03 8.40
C ASN A 81 3.97 -9.38 7.38
N PHE A 82 4.56 -8.22 7.70
CA PHE A 82 5.56 -7.54 6.88
C PHE A 82 6.74 -7.13 7.75
N PRO A 83 8.00 -7.40 7.36
CA PRO A 83 9.16 -7.01 8.16
C PRO A 83 9.09 -5.53 8.56
N ALA A 84 9.22 -5.26 9.85
CA ALA A 84 9.12 -3.89 10.35
C ALA A 84 10.16 -3.00 9.65
N GLY A 85 9.71 -1.90 9.04
CA GLY A 85 10.59 -1.07 8.23
C GLY A 85 9.88 -0.04 7.37
N THR A 86 10.70 0.77 6.72
CA THR A 86 10.29 1.78 5.72
C THR A 86 10.27 1.19 4.31
N ALA A 87 9.69 1.93 3.37
CA ALA A 87 9.68 1.55 1.96
C ALA A 87 11.10 1.43 1.39
N LEU A 88 12.00 2.36 1.77
CA LEU A 88 13.39 2.33 1.34
C LEU A 88 14.14 1.10 1.88
N GLN A 89 13.91 0.70 3.14
CA GLN A 89 14.51 -0.52 3.70
C GLN A 89 14.04 -1.76 2.95
N GLY A 90 12.73 -1.90 2.70
CA GLY A 90 12.19 -3.02 1.93
C GLY A 90 12.74 -3.08 0.50
N ALA A 91 12.82 -1.95 -0.20
CA ALA A 91 13.41 -1.87 -1.52
C ALA A 91 14.90 -2.27 -1.53
N CYS A 92 15.68 -1.80 -0.54
CA CYS A 92 17.08 -2.17 -0.39
C CYS A 92 17.27 -3.67 -0.10
N GLU A 93 16.48 -4.25 0.81
CA GLU A 93 16.53 -5.67 1.18
C GLU A 93 16.21 -6.57 -0.02
N ALA A 94 15.21 -6.19 -0.81
CA ALA A 94 14.78 -6.92 -2.00
C ALA A 94 15.54 -6.53 -3.28
N SER A 95 16.58 -5.68 -3.18
CA SER A 95 17.39 -5.21 -4.32
C SER A 95 16.59 -4.54 -5.45
N ARG A 96 15.54 -3.77 -5.10
CA ARG A 96 14.68 -3.04 -6.04
C ARG A 96 15.31 -1.71 -6.45
N THR A 97 16.29 -1.77 -7.35
CA THR A 97 17.08 -0.60 -7.79
C THR A 97 16.28 0.51 -8.45
N GLU A 98 15.09 0.23 -8.98
CA GLU A 98 14.21 1.25 -9.56
C GLU A 98 13.47 2.09 -8.51
N ILE A 99 13.52 1.70 -7.23
CA ILE A 99 12.81 2.33 -6.12
C ILE A 99 13.76 3.06 -5.15
N VAL A 100 15.00 2.61 -5.03
CA VAL A 100 16.08 3.20 -4.19
C VAL A 100 16.63 4.48 -4.83
#